data_AF-F2L4X4-F1
#
_entry.id   AF-F2L4X4-F1
#
_cell.length_a   1.000
_cell.length_b   1.000
_cell.length_c   1.000
_cell.angle_alpha   90.00
_cell.angle_beta   90.00
_cell.angle_gamma   90.00
#
_symmetry.space_group_name_H-M   'P 1'
#
loop_
_entity.id
_entity.type
_entity.pdbx_description
1 polymer ?
#
loop_
_entity_poly.entity_id
_entity_poly.type
_entity_poly.pdbx_seq_one_letter_code
_entity_poly.pdbx_strand_id
1 'polypeptide(L)'
;MASTIGEYKSVITWNTGYIEVRKENRVIYTAVLRNLAVGMYRILNSLQEASRGLVGMRLALTACDDWTAYVEPKITGVGWLVDYGLRTVVGARCLDGLCVLAQRCVSQNISYIDHRNYDGPLISAALGFGLADF
;
A
#
# COMPACT_ATOMS: atom_id res chain seq x y z
N MET A 1 -21.41 -4.33 9.00
CA MET A 1 -21.41 -5.15 7.76
C MET A 1 -20.13 -5.97 7.75
N ALA A 2 -20.19 -7.24 7.36
CA ALA A 2 -19.01 -8.08 7.16
C ALA A 2 -18.85 -8.39 5.67
N SER A 3 -17.63 -8.29 5.14
CA SER A 3 -17.30 -8.60 3.75
C SER A 3 -16.01 -9.40 3.69
N THR A 4 -15.93 -10.33 2.72
CA THR A 4 -14.76 -11.19 2.52
C THR A 4 -14.19 -10.98 1.13
N ILE A 5 -12.89 -10.71 1.04
CA ILE A 5 -12.14 -10.64 -0.22
C ILE A 5 -10.95 -11.59 -0.12
N GLY A 6 -10.96 -12.67 -0.91
CA GLY A 6 -9.96 -13.73 -0.78
C GLY A 6 -9.92 -14.29 0.64
N GLU A 7 -8.76 -14.19 1.28
CA GLU A 7 -8.52 -14.62 2.67
C GLU A 7 -8.82 -13.56 3.74
N TYR A 8 -9.18 -12.33 3.32
CA TYR A 8 -9.36 -11.20 4.21
C TYR A 8 -10.84 -11.02 4.58
N LYS A 9 -11.13 -10.96 5.88
CA LYS A 9 -12.45 -10.63 6.43
C LYS A 9 -12.41 -9.20 6.95
N SER A 10 -13.34 -8.37 6.49
CA SER A 10 -13.48 -6.98 6.93
C SER A 10 -14.80 -6.79 7.67
N VAL A 11 -14.77 -6.08 8.79
CA VAL A 11 -15.94 -5.69 9.59
C VAL A 11 -16.00 -4.18 9.67
N ILE A 12 -17.17 -3.62 9.33
CA ILE A 12 -17.41 -2.19 9.28
C ILE A 12 -18.52 -1.82 10.26
N THR A 13 -18.19 -0.91 11.19
CA THR A 13 -19.11 -0.27 12.11
C THR A 13 -19.47 1.12 11.61
N TRP A 14 -20.62 1.22 10.96
CA TRP A 14 -21.06 2.45 10.27
C TRP A 14 -21.18 3.66 11.20
N ASN A 15 -21.65 3.46 12.44
CA ASN A 15 -21.88 4.56 13.39
C ASN A 15 -20.58 5.26 13.83
N THR A 16 -19.46 4.53 13.87
CA THR A 16 -18.18 5.05 14.35
C THR A 16 -17.16 5.23 13.23
N GLY A 17 -17.47 4.75 12.03
CA GLY A 17 -16.52 4.65 10.93
C GLY A 17 -15.36 3.70 11.19
N TYR A 18 -15.48 2.84 12.19
CA TYR A 18 -14.45 1.86 12.53
C TYR A 18 -14.47 0.70 11.54
N ILE A 19 -13.29 0.36 11.06
CA ILE A 19 -13.03 -0.82 10.25
C ILE A 19 -11.98 -1.67 10.91
N GLU A 20 -12.24 -2.97 10.89
CA GLU A 20 -11.30 -4.01 11.28
C GLU A 20 -11.12 -5.00 10.14
N VAL A 21 -9.88 -5.32 9.82
CA VAL A 21 -9.52 -6.33 8.83
C VAL A 21 -8.79 -7.46 9.53
N ARG A 22 -9.24 -8.69 9.24
CA ARG A 22 -8.67 -9.93 9.73
C ARG A 22 -8.19 -10.77 8.57
N LYS A 23 -7.06 -11.45 8.78
CA LYS A 23 -6.60 -12.57 7.95
C LYS A 23 -6.68 -13.82 8.82
N GLU A 24 -7.40 -14.82 8.34
CA GLU A 24 -7.79 -16.00 9.12
C GLU A 24 -8.56 -15.59 10.40
N ASN A 25 -7.89 -15.60 11.57
CA ASN A 25 -8.44 -15.21 12.88
C ASN A 25 -7.65 -14.09 13.57
N ARG A 26 -6.65 -13.50 12.90
CA ARG A 26 -5.83 -12.42 13.48
C ARG A 26 -6.24 -11.08 12.91
N VAL A 27 -6.42 -10.08 13.78
CA VAL A 27 -6.57 -8.67 13.36
C VAL A 27 -5.23 -8.20 12.82
N ILE A 28 -5.22 -7.75 11.57
CA ILE A 28 -4.02 -7.25 10.89
C ILE A 28 -4.05 -5.73 10.68
N TYR A 29 -5.23 -5.13 10.69
CA TYR A 29 -5.40 -3.71 10.43
C TYR A 29 -6.69 -3.19 11.05
N THR A 30 -6.62 -1.98 11.60
CA THR A 30 -7.77 -1.24 12.10
C THR A 30 -7.66 0.22 11.69
N ALA A 31 -8.80 0.85 11.39
CA ALA A 31 -8.85 2.26 11.04
C ALA A 31 -10.17 2.89 11.47
N VAL A 32 -10.13 4.19 11.74
CA VAL A 32 -11.32 5.03 11.93
C VAL A 32 -11.40 6.00 10.76
N LEU A 33 -12.40 5.82 9.91
CA LEU A 33 -12.55 6.60 8.68
C LEU A 33 -13.38 7.86 8.91
N ARG A 34 -12.81 9.03 8.63
CA ARG A 34 -13.55 10.31 8.65
C ARG A 34 -14.55 10.40 7.50
N ASN A 35 -14.16 9.95 6.31
CA ASN A 35 -15.04 9.80 5.15
C ASN A 35 -15.17 8.32 4.83
N LEU A 36 -16.29 7.74 5.27
CA LEU A 36 -16.51 6.31 5.19
C LEU A 36 -16.50 5.79 3.74
N ALA A 37 -17.15 6.51 2.81
CA ALA A 37 -17.24 6.07 1.41
C ALA A 37 -15.87 5.96 0.75
N VAL A 38 -15.04 7.01 0.87
CA VAL A 38 -13.69 7.04 0.28
C VAL A 38 -12.77 6.04 0.97
N GLY A 39 -12.81 5.97 2.30
CA GLY A 39 -11.97 5.04 3.05
C GLY A 39 -12.32 3.58 2.81
N MET A 40 -13.61 3.24 2.70
CA MET A 40 -14.04 1.89 2.32
C MET A 40 -13.54 1.52 0.93
N TYR A 41 -13.68 2.43 -0.04
CA TYR A 41 -13.19 2.18 -1.41
C TYR A 41 -11.68 1.86 -1.42
N ARG A 42 -10.88 2.65 -0.70
CA ARG A 42 -9.43 2.42 -0.58
C ARG A 42 -9.10 1.09 0.08
N ILE A 43 -9.80 0.73 1.14
CA ILE A 43 -9.59 -0.53 1.86
C ILE A 43 -9.96 -1.72 0.98
N LEU A 44 -11.12 -1.69 0.32
CA LEU A 44 -11.57 -2.79 -0.55
C LEU A 44 -10.63 -2.99 -1.74
N ASN A 45 -10.20 -1.90 -2.41
CA ASN A 45 -9.23 -1.98 -3.50
C ASN A 45 -7.89 -2.57 -3.02
N SER A 46 -7.41 -2.16 -1.85
CA SER A 46 -6.17 -2.66 -1.26
C SER A 46 -6.23 -4.15 -0.97
N LEU A 47 -7.34 -4.63 -0.41
CA LEU A 47 -7.56 -6.06 -0.15
C LEU A 47 -7.66 -6.86 -1.44
N GLN A 48 -8.35 -6.33 -2.45
CA GLN A 48 -8.47 -6.99 -3.74
C GLN A 48 -7.11 -7.14 -4.42
N GLU A 49 -6.31 -6.08 -4.44
CA GLU A 49 -4.95 -6.14 -4.98
C GLU A 49 -4.07 -7.09 -4.18
N ALA A 50 -4.06 -7.00 -2.85
CA ALA A 50 -3.26 -7.90 -2.01
C ALA A 50 -3.64 -9.37 -2.22
N SER A 51 -4.94 -9.68 -2.43
CA SER A 51 -5.40 -11.05 -2.71
C SER A 51 -4.93 -11.60 -4.06
N ARG A 52 -4.52 -10.73 -4.99
CA ARG A 52 -3.96 -11.13 -6.30
C ARG A 52 -2.45 -11.44 -6.22
N GLY A 53 -1.78 -11.10 -5.11
CA GLY A 53 -0.37 -11.34 -4.89
C GLY A 53 0.52 -10.13 -5.21
N LEU A 54 1.00 -10.01 -6.45
CA LEU A 54 1.81 -8.85 -6.85
C LEU A 54 0.90 -7.62 -7.01
N VAL A 55 1.18 -6.59 -6.23
CA VAL A 55 0.33 -5.41 -6.09
C VAL A 55 0.92 -4.24 -6.86
N GLY A 56 0.06 -3.49 -7.55
CA GLY A 56 0.42 -2.18 -8.10
C GLY A 56 1.10 -2.21 -9.47
N MET A 57 1.41 -1.02 -9.97
CA MET A 57 2.07 -0.82 -11.25
C MET A 57 3.56 -1.18 -11.13
N ARG A 58 4.05 -2.11 -11.95
CA ARG A 58 5.47 -2.46 -11.96
C ARG A 58 6.32 -1.27 -12.41
N LEU A 59 7.39 -1.01 -11.67
CA LEU A 59 8.41 -0.04 -11.98
C LEU A 59 9.80 -0.69 -11.92
N ALA A 60 10.72 -0.15 -12.72
CA ALA A 60 12.14 -0.46 -12.65
C ALA A 60 12.90 0.71 -12.00
N LEU A 61 13.72 0.44 -10.99
CA LEU A 61 14.69 1.40 -10.46
C LEU A 61 15.86 1.50 -11.43
N THR A 62 16.07 2.69 -12.00
CA THR A 62 17.18 2.99 -12.91
C THR A 62 18.39 3.57 -12.17
N ALA A 63 18.15 4.24 -11.03
CA ALA A 63 19.18 4.63 -10.07
C ALA A 63 18.55 4.75 -8.66
N CYS A 64 19.32 4.44 -7.61
CA CYS A 64 18.87 4.52 -6.22
C CYS A 64 20.02 5.07 -5.36
N ASP A 65 19.92 6.35 -5.02
CA ASP A 65 20.77 7.00 -4.02
C ASP A 65 20.16 6.77 -2.62
N ASP A 66 20.62 7.46 -1.58
CA ASP A 66 20.21 7.16 -0.20
C ASP A 66 18.68 7.17 -0.01
N TRP A 67 18.01 8.28 -0.36
CA TRP A 67 16.55 8.43 -0.24
C TRP A 67 15.89 8.89 -1.54
N THR A 68 16.62 8.84 -2.66
CA THR A 68 16.09 9.20 -3.97
C THR A 68 16.23 8.05 -4.94
N ALA A 69 15.21 7.85 -5.75
CA ALA A 69 15.14 6.79 -6.74
C ALA A 69 14.65 7.35 -8.07
N TYR A 70 15.25 6.91 -9.17
CA TYR A 70 14.73 7.12 -10.51
C TYR A 70 13.97 5.87 -10.95
N VAL A 71 12.74 6.05 -11.44
CA VAL A 71 11.84 4.94 -11.81
C VAL A 71 11.37 5.03 -13.25
N GLU A 72 11.19 3.88 -13.88
CA GLU A 72 10.53 3.73 -15.18
C GLU A 72 9.36 2.73 -15.12
N PRO A 73 8.19 3.03 -15.69
CA PRO A 73 7.82 4.31 -16.33
C PRO A 73 7.83 5.49 -15.35
N LYS A 74 8.14 6.68 -15.87
CA LYS A 74 8.08 7.92 -15.09
C LYS A 74 6.68 8.15 -14.49
N ILE A 75 6.65 8.50 -13.21
CA ILE A 75 5.42 8.82 -12.46
C ILE A 75 5.55 10.16 -11.73
N THR A 76 4.41 10.81 -11.50
CA THR A 76 4.29 12.03 -10.68
C THR A 76 3.15 11.86 -9.69
N GLY A 77 3.41 12.15 -8.41
CA GLY A 77 2.41 12.05 -7.35
C GLY A 77 2.98 11.55 -6.04
N VAL A 78 2.10 11.31 -5.07
CA VAL A 78 2.46 10.66 -3.80
C VAL A 78 1.80 9.30 -3.72
N GLY A 79 2.47 8.34 -3.09
CA GLY A 79 2.01 6.97 -3.06
C GLY A 79 2.91 6.07 -2.24
N TRP A 80 2.84 4.78 -2.55
CA TRP A 80 3.59 3.73 -1.90
C TRP A 80 4.37 2.93 -2.92
N LEU A 81 5.60 2.57 -2.60
CA LEU A 81 6.41 1.63 -3.35
C LEU A 81 6.49 0.31 -2.57
N VAL A 82 6.19 -0.79 -3.23
CA VAL A 82 6.35 -2.14 -2.69
C VAL A 82 7.68 -2.68 -3.17
N ASP A 83 8.62 -2.84 -2.24
CA ASP A 83 9.90 -3.49 -2.47
C ASP A 83 9.82 -4.93 -1.96
N TYR A 84 9.67 -5.88 -2.87
CA TYR A 84 9.53 -7.30 -2.56
C TYR A 84 10.82 -7.94 -2.03
N GLY A 85 12.00 -7.46 -2.45
CA GLY A 85 13.27 -7.99 -1.97
C GLY A 85 13.58 -7.54 -0.55
N LEU A 86 13.22 -6.31 -0.18
CA LEU A 86 13.27 -5.83 1.21
C LEU A 86 12.06 -6.25 2.05
N ARG A 87 11.01 -6.75 1.42
CA ARG A 87 9.72 -7.04 2.06
C ARG A 87 9.19 -5.83 2.83
N THR A 88 9.14 -4.67 2.17
CA THR A 88 8.67 -3.42 2.77
C THR A 88 7.76 -2.65 1.83
N VAL A 89 6.88 -1.83 2.41
CA VAL A 89 6.06 -0.84 1.72
C VAL A 89 6.56 0.54 2.16
N VAL A 90 7.05 1.32 1.20
CA VAL A 90 7.77 2.59 1.43
C VAL A 90 6.92 3.75 0.93
N GLY A 91 6.72 4.77 1.76
CA GLY A 91 6.14 6.03 1.32
C GLY A 91 7.01 6.68 0.26
N ALA A 92 6.40 7.18 -0.81
CA ALA A 92 7.11 7.81 -1.93
C ALA A 92 6.43 9.10 -2.39
N ARG A 93 7.24 10.08 -2.80
CA ARG A 93 6.80 11.28 -3.51
C ARG A 93 7.61 11.42 -4.78
N CYS A 94 6.96 11.39 -5.93
CA CYS A 94 7.61 11.36 -7.23
C CYS A 94 7.26 12.59 -8.07
N LEU A 95 8.24 13.07 -8.84
CA LEU A 95 8.13 14.12 -9.84
C LEU A 95 8.87 13.69 -11.10
N ASP A 96 8.13 13.45 -12.18
CA ASP A 96 8.65 12.99 -13.48
C ASP A 96 9.66 11.82 -13.39
N GLY A 97 9.34 10.81 -12.59
CA GLY A 97 10.19 9.62 -12.40
C GLY A 97 11.30 9.76 -11.37
N LEU A 98 11.58 10.95 -10.83
CA LEU A 98 12.42 11.11 -9.64
C LEU A 98 11.54 11.02 -8.39
N CYS A 99 11.79 10.02 -7.55
CA CYS A 99 11.07 9.77 -6.31
C CYS A 99 11.95 10.02 -5.09
N VAL A 100 11.44 10.78 -4.12
CA VAL A 100 11.95 10.80 -2.75
C VAL A 100 11.25 9.70 -1.97
N LEU A 101 12.00 8.92 -1.20
CA LEU A 101 11.55 7.73 -0.47
C LEU A 101 11.73 7.89 1.04
N ALA A 102 10.81 7.32 1.82
CA ALA A 102 10.93 7.27 3.29
C ALA A 102 12.09 6.36 3.74
N GLN A 103 12.48 5.41 2.91
CA GLN A 103 13.57 4.48 3.12
C GLN A 103 14.18 4.09 1.78
N ARG A 104 15.49 3.79 1.77
CA ARG A 104 16.19 3.26 0.60
C ARG A 104 15.57 1.94 0.10
N CYS A 105 15.22 1.87 -1.18
CA CYS A 105 14.88 0.62 -1.86
C CYS A 105 16.14 -0.13 -2.29
N VAL A 106 16.08 -1.47 -2.33
CA VAL A 106 17.21 -2.33 -2.74
C VAL A 106 16.86 -3.19 -3.94
N SER A 107 15.57 -3.47 -4.20
CA SER A 107 15.17 -4.25 -5.38
C SER A 107 15.08 -3.39 -6.64
N GLN A 108 15.69 -3.83 -7.74
CA GLN A 108 15.51 -3.15 -9.03
C GLN A 108 14.06 -3.18 -9.54
N ASN A 109 13.32 -4.24 -9.22
CA ASN A 109 11.92 -4.37 -9.58
C ASN A 109 11.06 -4.04 -8.36
N ILE A 110 10.33 -2.93 -8.42
CA ILE A 110 9.40 -2.48 -7.39
C ILE A 110 8.02 -2.28 -8.00
N SER A 111 7.01 -2.08 -7.16
CA SER A 111 5.67 -1.72 -7.63
C SER A 111 5.17 -0.43 -6.99
N TYR A 112 4.46 0.40 -7.75
CA TYR A 112 3.84 1.62 -7.27
C TYR A 112 2.34 1.49 -7.07
N ILE A 113 1.88 2.12 -6.00
CA ILE A 113 0.49 2.15 -5.58
C ILE A 113 0.11 3.60 -5.23
N ASP A 114 -0.93 4.12 -5.89
CA ASP A 114 -1.42 5.48 -5.64
C ASP A 114 -2.16 5.58 -4.29
N HIS A 115 -1.74 6.50 -3.42
CA HIS A 115 -2.37 6.73 -2.11
C HIS A 115 -3.87 7.07 -2.19
N ARG A 116 -4.35 7.61 -3.31
CA ARG A 116 -5.76 7.98 -3.50
C ARG A 116 -6.66 6.75 -3.59
N ASN A 117 -6.12 5.67 -4.15
CA ASN A 117 -6.89 4.46 -4.47
C ASN A 117 -6.64 3.33 -3.48
N TYR A 118 -5.57 3.42 -2.70
CA TYR A 118 -5.09 2.33 -1.86
C TYR A 118 -4.59 2.81 -0.50
N ASP A 119 -4.43 1.87 0.42
CA ASP A 119 -3.96 2.07 1.79
C ASP A 119 -2.68 1.27 2.01
N GLY A 120 -1.54 1.98 1.99
CA GLY A 120 -0.22 1.36 2.16
C GLY A 120 -0.04 0.58 3.46
N PRO A 121 -0.47 1.12 4.63
CA PRO A 121 -0.42 0.37 5.89
C PRO A 121 -1.21 -0.94 5.84
N LEU A 122 -2.40 -0.95 5.24
CA LEU A 122 -3.17 -2.18 5.05
C LEU A 122 -2.46 -3.17 4.11
N ILE A 123 -1.90 -2.70 2.99
CA ILE A 123 -1.15 -3.55 2.06
C ILE A 123 0.08 -4.16 2.74
N SER A 124 0.82 -3.35 3.48
CA SER A 124 1.98 -3.79 4.28
C SER A 124 1.57 -4.90 5.26
N ALA A 125 0.50 -4.68 6.03
CA ALA A 125 -0.02 -5.67 6.96
C ALA A 125 -0.52 -6.95 6.27
N ALA A 126 -1.19 -6.83 5.13
CA ALA A 126 -1.73 -7.95 4.36
C ALA A 126 -0.62 -8.86 3.79
N LEU A 127 0.45 -8.25 3.28
CA LEU A 127 1.63 -8.95 2.75
C LEU A 127 2.60 -9.44 3.84
N GLY A 128 2.43 -8.99 5.08
CA GLY A 128 3.36 -9.26 6.18
C GLY A 128 4.72 -8.61 5.94
N PHE A 129 4.70 -7.38 5.40
CA PHE A 129 5.87 -6.57 5.08
C PHE A 129 6.10 -5.50 6.16
N GLY A 130 7.30 -4.90 6.15
CA GLY A 130 7.55 -3.67 6.89
C GLY A 130 6.78 -2.48 6.31
N LEU A 131 6.62 -1.43 7.10
CA LEU A 131 6.09 -0.14 6.67
C LEU A 131 7.12 0.94 7.01
N ALA A 132 7.49 1.74 6.01
CA ALA A 132 8.26 2.95 6.18
C ALA A 132 7.45 4.13 5.66
N ASP A 133 7.01 5.01 6.56
CA ASP A 133 6.21 6.20 6.27
C ASP A 133 7.04 7.50 6.40
N PHE A 134 6.52 8.57 5.80
CA PHE A 134 7.13 9.91 5.78
C PHE A 134 6.60 10.81 6.89
#